data_AF-A0A090VHD8-F1
#
_entry.id   AF-A0A090VHD8-F1
#
_cell.length_a   1.000
_cell.length_b   1.000
_cell.length_c   1.000
_cell.angle_alpha   90.00
_cell.angle_beta   90.00
_cell.angle_gamma   90.00
#
_symmetry.space_group_name_H-M   'P 1'
#
loop_
_entity.id
_entity.type
_entity.pdbx_description
1 polymer ?
#
loop_
_entity_poly.entity_id
_entity_poly.type
_entity_poly.pdbx_seq_one_letter_code
_entity_poly.pdbx_strand_id
1 'polypeptide(L)'
;MTDTTVIIALVIILICHLAAISIGYKTKKITLSIAYVNAVFVIGMLIFWVVDTVNIKTHHFETREWFVLGFEVCVLLCAISSITKFYNKTFVKILNYIGFWLHVLALVGMLVFMWWFKLERLY
;
A
#
# COMPACT_ATOMS: atom_id res chain seq x y z
N MET A 1 -3.15 -20.31 3.43
CA MET A 1 -1.72 -19.97 3.25
C MET A 1 -1.01 -20.21 4.57
N THR A 2 0.24 -20.66 4.56
CA THR A 2 1.03 -20.73 5.81
C THR A 2 1.49 -19.32 6.22
N ASP A 3 1.60 -19.05 7.52
CA ASP A 3 2.06 -17.74 8.05
C ASP A 3 3.39 -17.31 7.44
N THR A 4 4.29 -18.26 7.21
CA THR A 4 5.58 -18.06 6.55
C THR A 4 5.42 -17.46 5.15
N THR A 5 4.42 -17.91 4.37
CA THR A 5 4.18 -17.39 3.02
C THR A 5 3.74 -15.93 3.05
N VAL A 6 2.89 -15.57 4.02
CA VAL A 6 2.40 -14.20 4.20
C VAL A 6 3.55 -13.28 4.65
N ILE A 7 4.36 -13.73 5.61
CA ILE A 7 5.53 -12.99 6.08
C ILE A 7 6.51 -12.73 4.93
N ILE A 8 6.82 -13.76 4.12
CA ILE A 8 7.71 -13.62 2.96
C ILE A 8 7.15 -12.58 1.97
N ALA A 9 5.85 -12.62 1.67
CA ALA A 9 5.22 -11.65 0.79
C ALA A 9 5.33 -10.22 1.33
N LEU A 10 5.04 -10.00 2.61
CA LEU A 10 5.15 -8.69 3.27
C LEU A 10 6.59 -8.15 3.25
N VAL A 11 7.58 -9.01 3.52
CA VAL A 11 9.00 -8.64 3.45
C VAL A 11 9.41 -8.24 2.04
N ILE A 12 9.00 -9.00 1.01
CA ILE A 12 9.28 -8.67 -0.39
C ILE A 12 8.67 -7.30 -0.75
N ILE A 13 7.42 -7.06 -0.36
CA ILE A 13 6.74 -5.78 -0.63
C ILE A 13 7.48 -4.62 0.08
N LEU A 14 7.92 -4.82 1.33
CA LEU A 14 8.69 -3.81 2.06
C LEU A 14 10.04 -3.52 1.37
N ILE A 15 10.75 -4.55 0.90
CA ILE A 15 11.98 -4.38 0.11
C ILE A 15 11.71 -3.58 -1.16
N CYS A 16 10.60 -3.83 -1.86
CA CYS A 16 10.21 -3.04 -3.05
C CYS A 16 10.00 -1.55 -2.71
N HIS A 17 9.38 -1.24 -1.58
CA HIS A 17 9.21 0.15 -1.13
C HIS A 17 10.57 0.83 -0.85
N LEU A 18 11.46 0.14 -0.14
CA LEU A 18 12.80 0.65 0.18
C LEU A 18 13.67 0.82 -1.08
N ALA A 19 13.58 -0.12 -2.01
CA ALA A 19 14.28 -0.06 -3.29
C ALA A 19 13.81 1.14 -4.12
N ALA A 20 12.51 1.41 -4.17
CA ALA A 20 11.97 2.55 -4.90
C ALA A 20 12.43 3.89 -4.33
N ILE A 21 12.50 4.03 -3.00
CA ILE A 21 13.10 5.23 -2.38
C ILE A 21 14.56 5.36 -2.77
N SER A 22 15.33 4.27 -2.68
CA SER A 22 16.77 4.26 -2.96
C SER A 22 17.06 4.64 -4.42
N ILE A 23 16.32 4.06 -5.37
CA ILE A 23 16.40 4.38 -6.80
C ILE A 23 15.96 5.83 -7.05
N GLY A 24 14.84 6.24 -6.45
CA GLY A 24 14.32 7.60 -6.56
C GLY A 24 15.33 8.65 -6.07
N TYR A 25 16.02 8.36 -4.96
CA TYR A 25 17.05 9.23 -4.40
C TYR A 25 18.25 9.34 -5.35
N LYS A 26 18.77 8.20 -5.83
CA LYS A 26 19.91 8.17 -6.75
C LYS A 26 19.62 8.85 -8.10
N THR A 27 18.39 8.72 -8.60
CA THR A 27 17.96 9.31 -9.88
C THR A 27 17.40 10.73 -9.75
N LYS A 28 17.34 11.29 -8.54
CA LYS A 28 16.71 12.59 -8.22
C LYS A 28 15.23 12.66 -8.64
N LYS A 29 14.54 11.52 -8.71
CA LYS A 29 13.14 11.37 -9.13
C LYS A 29 12.27 10.73 -8.04
N ILE A 30 12.60 10.96 -6.76
CA ILE A 30 11.91 10.36 -5.59
C ILE A 30 10.39 10.47 -5.69
N THR A 31 9.86 11.66 -5.99
CA THR A 31 8.41 11.86 -6.11
C THR A 31 7.76 10.94 -7.13
N LEU A 32 8.43 10.72 -8.27
CA LEU A 32 7.92 9.86 -9.32
C LEU A 32 8.02 8.37 -8.92
N SER A 33 9.14 7.95 -8.33
CA SER A 33 9.32 6.59 -7.81
C SER A 33 8.28 6.24 -6.75
N ILE A 34 7.99 7.17 -5.83
CA ILE A 34 6.95 7.02 -4.81
C ILE A 34 5.57 6.89 -5.47
N ALA A 35 5.25 7.73 -6.44
CA ALA A 35 3.97 7.67 -7.15
C ALA A 35 3.77 6.31 -7.84
N TYR A 36 4.80 5.74 -8.47
CA TYR A 36 4.72 4.41 -9.09
C TYR A 36 4.45 3.32 -8.07
N VAL A 37 5.17 3.30 -6.94
CA VAL A 37 4.95 2.29 -5.91
C VAL A 37 3.56 2.40 -5.30
N ASN A 38 3.11 3.61 -4.98
CA ASN A 38 1.75 3.82 -4.49
C ASN A 38 0.72 3.31 -5.50
N ALA A 39 0.85 3.66 -6.79
CA ALA A 39 -0.10 3.20 -7.79
C ALA A 39 -0.17 1.66 -7.84
N VAL A 40 0.96 0.98 -7.90
CA VAL A 40 1.01 -0.48 -7.95
C VAL A 40 0.44 -1.10 -6.68
N PHE A 41 0.81 -0.56 -5.51
CA PHE A 41 0.37 -1.08 -4.22
C PHE A 41 -1.15 -0.92 -4.04
N VAL A 42 -1.68 0.28 -4.29
CA VAL A 42 -3.12 0.54 -4.16
C VAL A 42 -3.92 -0.30 -5.16
N ILE A 43 -3.47 -0.40 -6.42
CA ILE A 43 -4.15 -1.26 -7.42
C ILE A 43 -4.17 -2.72 -6.95
N GLY A 44 -3.04 -3.24 -6.45
CA GLY A 44 -2.97 -4.60 -5.93
C GLY A 44 -3.91 -4.82 -4.75
N MET A 45 -3.97 -3.86 -3.83
CA MET A 45 -4.86 -3.92 -2.66
C MET A 45 -6.34 -3.84 -3.07
N LEU A 46 -6.71 -2.96 -4.01
CA LEU A 46 -8.08 -2.90 -4.54
C LEU A 46 -8.49 -4.18 -5.26
N ILE A 47 -7.60 -4.80 -6.04
CA ILE A 47 -7.88 -6.09 -6.69
C ILE A 47 -8.11 -7.17 -5.63
N PHE A 48 -7.22 -7.26 -4.64
CA PHE A 48 -7.36 -8.23 -3.55
C PHE A 48 -8.69 -8.04 -2.82
N TRP A 49 -9.03 -6.79 -2.51
CA TRP A 49 -10.27 -6.42 -1.84
C TRP A 49 -11.52 -6.81 -2.64
N VAL A 50 -11.54 -6.55 -3.96
CA VAL A 50 -12.66 -6.96 -4.84
C VAL A 50 -12.79 -8.48 -4.87
N VAL A 51 -11.68 -9.21 -5.00
CA VAL A 51 -11.68 -10.68 -5.04
C VAL A 51 -12.24 -11.25 -3.73
N ASP A 52 -11.81 -10.72 -2.59
CA ASP A 52 -12.27 -11.16 -1.27
C ASP A 52 -13.77 -10.87 -1.07
N THR A 53 -14.20 -9.65 -1.40
CA THR A 53 -15.60 -9.23 -1.30
C THR A 53 -16.53 -10.10 -2.16
N VAL A 54 -16.11 -10.46 -3.38
CA VAL A 54 -16.91 -11.33 -4.27
C VAL A 54 -16.99 -12.76 -3.73
N ASN A 55 -15.95 -13.23 -3.05
CA ASN A 55 -15.92 -14.57 -2.48
C ASN A 55 -16.77 -14.70 -1.20
N ILE A 56 -16.98 -13.60 -0.47
CA ILE A 56 -17.81 -13.55 0.73
C ILE A 56 -19.28 -13.30 0.32
N LYS A 57 -20.15 -14.31 0.49
CA LYS A 57 -21.57 -14.27 0.07
C LYS A 57 -22.40 -13.13 0.68
N THR A 58 -22.04 -12.61 1.86
CA THR A 58 -22.67 -11.46 2.50
C THR A 58 -21.61 -10.57 3.15
N HIS A 59 -20.98 -9.69 2.36
CA HIS A 59 -20.04 -8.70 2.89
C HIS A 59 -20.79 -7.49 3.43
N HIS A 60 -20.76 -7.29 4.75
CA HIS A 60 -21.25 -6.08 5.38
C HIS A 60 -20.12 -5.09 5.50
N PHE A 61 -20.15 -4.05 4.66
CA PHE A 61 -19.14 -3.02 4.70
C PHE A 61 -19.17 -2.27 6.03
N GLU A 62 -18.05 -2.28 6.74
CA GLU A 62 -17.85 -1.44 7.92
C GLU A 62 -17.53 0.00 7.51
N THR A 63 -17.94 0.98 8.30
CA THR A 63 -17.62 2.40 8.07
C THR A 63 -16.11 2.67 8.01
N ARG A 64 -15.32 1.91 8.79
CA ARG A 64 -13.85 1.96 8.76
C ARG A 64 -13.29 1.53 7.40
N GLU A 65 -13.85 0.48 6.81
CA GLU A 65 -13.40 -0.07 5.53
C GLU A 65 -13.64 0.93 4.39
N TRP A 66 -14.82 1.57 4.37
CA TRP A 66 -15.12 2.66 3.44
C TRP A 66 -14.12 3.81 3.54
N PHE A 67 -13.72 4.17 4.76
CA PHE A 67 -12.76 5.25 4.96
C PHE A 67 -11.37 4.88 4.41
N VAL A 68 -10.92 3.64 4.64
CA VAL A 68 -9.64 3.14 4.11
C VAL A 68 -9.68 3.09 2.58
N LEU A 69 -10.72 2.50 1.98
CA LEU A 69 -10.87 2.43 0.52
C LEU A 69 -10.94 3.82 -0.12
N GLY A 70 -11.69 4.75 0.49
CA GLY A 70 -11.77 6.13 0.01
C GLY A 70 -10.42 6.83 0.03
N PHE A 71 -9.66 6.70 1.14
CA PHE A 71 -8.32 7.24 1.24
C PHE A 71 -7.38 6.67 0.18
N GLU A 72 -7.43 5.36 -0.05
CA GLU A 72 -6.60 4.64 -1.00
C GLU A 72 -6.88 5.06 -2.44
N VAL A 73 -8.16 5.23 -2.80
CA VAL A 73 -8.55 5.80 -4.10
C VAL A 73 -8.01 7.23 -4.27
N CYS A 74 -8.03 8.06 -3.21
CA CYS A 74 -7.42 9.39 -3.27
C CYS A 74 -5.91 9.34 -3.50
N VAL A 75 -5.20 8.42 -2.83
CA VAL A 75 -3.76 8.19 -3.04
C VAL A 75 -3.49 7.74 -4.48
N LEU A 76 -4.29 6.84 -5.03
CA LEU A 76 -4.17 6.36 -6.40
C LEU A 76 -4.38 7.47 -7.43
N LEU A 77 -5.41 8.30 -7.26
CA LEU A 77 -5.65 9.46 -8.14
C LEU A 77 -4.48 10.44 -8.10
N CYS A 78 -3.90 10.68 -6.92
CA CYS A 78 -2.70 11.50 -6.78
C CYS A 78 -1.48 10.85 -7.45
N ALA A 79 -1.32 9.54 -7.33
CA ALA A 79 -0.24 8.80 -7.98
C ALA A 79 -0.32 8.90 -9.52
N ILE A 80 -1.49 8.61 -10.08
CA ILE A 80 -1.75 8.72 -11.53
C ILE A 80 -1.54 10.15 -12.02
N SER A 81 -2.02 11.14 -11.25
CA SER A 81 -1.82 12.56 -11.57
C SER A 81 -0.34 12.93 -11.60
N SER A 82 0.46 12.43 -10.65
CA SER A 82 1.91 12.67 -10.60
C SER A 82 2.67 11.99 -11.75
N ILE A 83 2.20 10.84 -12.22
CA ILE A 83 2.82 10.09 -13.33
C ILE A 83 2.51 10.73 -14.69
N THR A 84 1.29 11.23 -14.90
CA THR A 84 0.82 11.67 -16.23
C THR A 84 1.15 13.13 -16.58
N LYS A 85 0.82 14.09 -15.69
CA LYS A 85 0.90 15.53 -16.03
C LYS A 85 1.26 16.46 -14.87
N PHE A 86 0.98 16.08 -13.62
CA PHE A 86 1.05 16.97 -12.46
C PHE A 86 2.23 16.69 -11.52
N TYR A 87 3.36 16.24 -12.05
CA TYR A 87 4.56 15.91 -11.26
C TYR A 87 4.96 17.03 -10.29
N ASN A 88 4.73 18.30 -10.64
CA ASN A 88 5.26 19.44 -9.89
C ASN A 88 4.27 20.12 -8.92
N LYS A 89 3.01 19.65 -8.83
CA LYS A 89 2.03 20.24 -7.90
C LYS A 89 2.31 19.79 -6.47
N THR A 90 2.69 20.73 -5.59
CA THR A 90 3.07 20.46 -4.19
C THR A 90 2.07 19.60 -3.43
N PHE A 91 0.77 19.88 -3.59
CA PHE A 91 -0.30 19.12 -2.93
C PHE A 91 -0.29 17.62 -3.31
N VAL A 92 -0.17 17.32 -4.61
CA VAL A 92 -0.11 15.94 -5.13
C VAL A 92 1.13 15.20 -4.63
N LYS A 93 2.25 15.91 -4.48
CA LYS A 93 3.48 15.34 -3.90
C LYS A 93 3.26 14.96 -2.44
N ILE A 94 2.70 15.86 -1.65
CA ILE A 94 2.47 15.64 -0.21
C ILE A 94 1.57 14.44 0.01
N LEU A 95 0.44 14.35 -0.71
CA LEU A 95 -0.47 13.21 -0.57
C LEU A 95 0.18 11.88 -0.97
N ASN A 96 0.98 11.84 -2.03
CA ASN A 96 1.75 10.65 -2.39
C ASN A 96 2.77 10.27 -1.31
N TYR A 97 3.45 11.25 -0.71
CA TYR A 97 4.37 10.97 0.40
C TYR A 97 3.66 10.42 1.63
N ILE A 98 2.51 10.99 2.00
CA ILE A 98 1.70 10.52 3.13
C ILE A 98 1.22 9.09 2.88
N GLY A 99 0.62 8.83 1.72
CA GLY A 99 0.16 7.48 1.35
C GLY A 99 1.30 6.46 1.38
N PHE A 100 2.46 6.82 0.84
CA PHE A 100 3.64 5.94 0.83
C PHE A 100 4.09 5.55 2.24
N TRP A 101 4.25 6.52 3.14
CA TRP A 101 4.68 6.23 4.50
C TRP A 101 3.62 5.50 5.31
N LEU A 102 2.34 5.73 5.04
CA LEU A 102 1.25 4.93 5.62
C LEU A 102 1.30 3.47 5.14
N HIS A 103 1.57 3.20 3.86
CA HIS A 103 1.76 1.84 3.37
C HIS A 103 2.94 1.15 4.06
N VAL A 104 4.09 1.85 4.17
CA VAL A 104 5.25 1.33 4.90
C VAL A 104 4.92 1.06 6.37
N LEU A 105 4.22 1.98 7.03
CA LEU A 105 3.80 1.83 8.42
C LEU A 105 2.85 0.63 8.60
N ALA A 106 1.89 0.44 7.67
CA ALA A 106 0.98 -0.70 7.69
C ALA A 106 1.72 -2.03 7.50
N LEU A 107 2.66 -2.10 6.54
CA LEU A 107 3.50 -3.28 6.31
C LEU A 107 4.35 -3.64 7.54
N VAL A 108 5.03 -2.65 8.13
CA VAL A 108 5.83 -2.85 9.34
C VAL A 108 4.94 -3.24 10.52
N GLY A 109 3.81 -2.56 10.70
CA GLY A 109 2.84 -2.88 11.75
C GLY A 109 2.33 -4.31 11.66
N MET A 110 2.03 -4.78 10.44
CA MET A 110 1.62 -6.16 10.19
C MET A 110 2.73 -7.17 10.49
N LEU A 111 3.97 -6.88 10.09
CA LEU A 111 5.13 -7.73 10.42
C LEU A 111 5.39 -7.80 11.93
N VAL A 112 5.34 -6.67 12.65
CA VAL A 112 5.51 -6.65 14.11
C VAL A 112 4.37 -7.41 14.78
N PHE A 113 3.13 -7.23 14.32
CA PHE A 113 1.97 -7.94 14.84
C PHE A 113 2.15 -9.46 14.68
N MET A 114 2.51 -9.94 13.49
CA MET A 114 2.73 -11.38 13.24
C MET A 114 3.94 -11.96 13.99
N TRP A 115 4.96 -11.15 14.26
CA TRP A 115 6.11 -11.55 15.06
C TRP A 115 5.76 -11.70 16.54
N TRP A 116 5.04 -10.72 17.08
CA TRP A 116 4.69 -10.66 18.51
C TRP A 116 3.59 -11.66 18.86
N PHE A 117 2.55 -11.70 18.03
CA PHE A 117 1.50 -12.67 18.08
C PHE A 117 1.83 -13.69 17.01
N LYS A 118 2.72 -14.66 17.33
CA LYS A 118 2.81 -15.91 16.56
C LYS A 118 1.39 -16.28 16.18
N LEU A 119 1.06 -16.34 14.88
CA LEU A 119 -0.25 -16.73 14.37
C LEU A 119 -0.58 -18.21 14.65
N GLU A 120 -0.05 -18.78 15.74
CA GLU A 120 -0.34 -20.13 16.24
C GLU A 120 -1.72 -20.21 16.95
N ARG A 121 -2.60 -19.19 16.85
CA ARG A 121 -3.84 -19.19 17.66
C ARG A 121 -5.06 -18.46 17.10
N LEU A 122 -5.30 -18.59 15.80
CA LEU A 122 -6.63 -18.38 15.21
C LEU A 122 -7.07 -19.63 14.43
N TYR A 123 -6.98 -20.79 15.10
CA TYR A 123 -7.76 -21.99 14.83
C TYR A 123 -8.08 -22.67 16.17
#